data_AF-A0AAP0C920-F1
#
_entry.id   AF-A0AAP0C920-F1
#
_cell.length_a   1.000
_cell.length_b   1.000
_cell.length_c   1.000
_cell.angle_alpha   90.00
_cell.angle_beta   90.00
_cell.angle_gamma   90.00
#
_symmetry.space_group_name_H-M   'P 1'
#
loop_
_entity.id
_entity.type
_entity.pdbx_description
1 polymer ?
#
loop_
_entity_poly.entity_id
_entity_poly.type
_entity_poly.pdbx_seq_one_letter_code
_entity_poly.pdbx_strand_id
1 'polypeptide(L)'
;MNCLKISGDVKFDHVDTTANCSCTCLNKIGYLCSHVFCVFRVCHIEEIPSKYIMKHWSKRVLQREVYAIDNMYGVNSRPENVMKKEIIKIVNECVDLMRNDAEGLVVFGNKIKQMGCNMLSNDGALVVVDDSDEAVVEELLEQSMNVEVEVNNPNDVRTKSCGNKSRLIGAADKVSQKPPKMARLCATCKLYVTDHDSKNCKKIAEKKAAMARRGGKRTTIKEQG
;
A
#
# COMPACT_ATOMS: atom_id res chain seq x y z
N MET A 1 7.26 -4.54 17.09
CA MET A 1 7.13 -5.15 15.76
C MET A 1 8.10 -6.33 15.73
N ASN A 2 7.57 -7.54 15.77
CA ASN A 2 8.41 -8.74 15.81
C ASN A 2 8.90 -9.00 14.38
N CYS A 3 10.17 -8.67 14.12
CA CYS A 3 10.85 -9.11 12.93
C CYS A 3 11.03 -10.62 13.06
N LEU A 4 10.15 -11.41 12.42
CA LEU A 4 10.42 -12.84 12.24
C LEU A 4 11.70 -12.96 11.43
N LYS A 5 12.80 -13.35 12.10
CA LYS A 5 13.97 -13.90 11.43
C LYS A 5 13.54 -15.22 10.80
N ILE A 6 13.07 -15.15 9.56
CA ILE A 6 12.83 -16.36 8.78
C ILE A 6 14.22 -16.80 8.32
N SER A 7 14.78 -17.84 8.94
CA SER A 7 15.91 -18.56 8.35
C SER A 7 15.39 -19.32 7.13
N GLY A 8 15.92 -19.00 5.96
CA GLY A 8 15.51 -19.63 4.70
C GLY A 8 16.71 -20.07 3.91
N ASP A 9 16.80 -21.38 3.65
CA ASP A 9 17.80 -21.94 2.75
C ASP A 9 17.34 -21.71 1.31
N VAL A 10 18.24 -21.19 0.47
CA VAL A 10 17.99 -20.96 -0.95
C VAL A 10 18.84 -21.91 -1.77
N LYS A 11 18.19 -22.72 -2.60
CA LYS A 11 18.85 -23.50 -3.64
C LYS A 11 18.80 -22.70 -4.93
N PHE A 12 19.96 -22.42 -5.51
CA PHE A 12 20.06 -21.68 -6.75
C PHE A 12 20.75 -22.52 -7.83
N ASP A 13 20.09 -22.61 -8.97
CA ASP A 13 20.61 -23.23 -10.18
C ASP A 13 21.13 -22.14 -11.11
N HIS A 14 22.43 -22.19 -11.41
CA HIS A 14 23.11 -21.24 -12.29
C HIS A 14 22.80 -21.45 -13.78
N VAL A 15 22.42 -22.66 -14.20
CA VAL A 15 22.13 -22.97 -15.60
C VAL A 15 20.76 -22.42 -15.97
N ASP A 16 19.76 -22.73 -15.16
CA ASP A 16 18.39 -22.32 -15.41
C ASP A 16 18.01 -20.98 -14.76
N THR A 17 18.94 -20.36 -14.02
CA THR A 17 18.70 -19.14 -13.23
C THR A 17 17.47 -19.31 -12.32
N THR A 18 17.41 -20.45 -11.62
CA THR A 18 16.25 -20.87 -10.82
C THR A 18 16.60 -20.84 -9.35
N ALA A 19 15.96 -19.98 -8.58
CA ALA A 19 16.03 -19.98 -7.12
C ALA A 19 14.78 -20.62 -6.49
N ASN A 20 14.99 -21.46 -5.48
CA ASN A 20 13.92 -21.98 -4.64
C ASN A 20 14.29 -21.78 -3.16
N CYS A 21 13.36 -21.20 -2.39
CA CYS A 21 13.56 -20.90 -0.97
C CYS A 21 12.65 -21.77 -0.10
N SER A 22 13.21 -22.35 0.97
CA SER A 22 12.44 -23.13 1.96
C SER A 22 11.33 -22.31 2.66
N CYS A 23 11.41 -20.99 2.60
CA CYS A 23 10.38 -20.08 3.11
C CYS A 23 9.06 -20.13 2.33
N THR A 24 9.03 -20.68 1.11
CA THR A 24 7.82 -20.86 0.28
C THR A 24 7.00 -19.60 0.00
N CYS A 25 7.57 -18.40 0.12
CA CYS A 25 6.86 -17.13 -0.05
C CYS A 25 6.23 -16.98 -1.45
N LEU A 26 6.88 -17.52 -2.48
CA LEU A 26 6.33 -17.54 -3.83
C LEU A 26 5.01 -18.32 -3.88
N ASN A 27 4.92 -19.47 -3.22
CA ASN A 27 3.70 -20.28 -3.19
C ASN A 27 2.63 -19.70 -2.24
N LYS A 28 3.05 -19.05 -1.14
CA LYS A 28 2.13 -18.56 -0.10
C LYS A 28 1.58 -17.16 -0.36
N ILE A 29 2.43 -16.25 -0.81
CA ILE A 29 2.14 -14.82 -0.93
C ILE A 29 2.18 -14.37 -2.39
N GLY A 30 2.89 -15.11 -3.22
CA GLY A 30 2.90 -14.90 -4.65
C GLY A 30 4.05 -14.03 -5.18
N TYR A 31 5.02 -13.68 -4.34
CA TYR A 31 6.21 -12.97 -4.79
C TYR A 31 7.46 -13.58 -4.16
N LEU A 32 8.62 -13.29 -4.76
CA LEU A 32 9.92 -13.76 -4.29
C LEU A 32 10.22 -13.24 -2.89
N CYS A 33 10.73 -14.09 -2.01
CA CYS A 33 11.17 -13.64 -0.69
C CYS A 33 12.46 -12.80 -0.77
N SER A 34 12.76 -12.06 0.30
CA SER A 34 14.04 -11.38 0.47
C SER A 34 15.24 -12.32 0.33
N HIS A 35 15.13 -13.60 0.71
CA HIS A 35 16.23 -14.57 0.57
C HIS A 35 16.60 -14.82 -0.90
N VAL A 36 15.61 -14.97 -1.78
CA VAL A 36 15.85 -15.14 -3.21
C VAL A 36 16.42 -13.85 -3.80
N PHE A 37 15.90 -12.68 -3.41
CA PHE A 37 16.46 -11.41 -3.85
C PHE A 37 17.93 -11.23 -3.44
N CYS A 38 18.31 -11.66 -2.23
CA CYS A 38 19.71 -11.64 -1.81
C CYS A 38 20.58 -12.51 -2.71
N VAL A 39 20.12 -13.71 -3.08
CA VAL A 39 20.86 -14.59 -4.00
C VAL A 39 20.95 -14.00 -5.40
N PHE A 40 19.85 -13.43 -5.92
CA PHE A 40 19.86 -12.75 -7.21
C PHE A 40 20.88 -11.62 -7.25
N ARG A 41 20.98 -10.83 -6.18
CA ARG A 41 21.99 -9.79 -6.05
C ARG A 41 23.42 -10.33 -6.04
N VAL A 42 23.67 -11.45 -5.35
CA VAL A 42 25.01 -12.08 -5.31
C VAL A 42 25.37 -12.72 -6.65
N CYS A 43 24.38 -13.27 -7.36
CA CYS A 43 24.56 -13.88 -8.68
C CYS A 43 24.48 -12.87 -9.83
N HIS A 44 24.45 -11.56 -9.54
CA HIS A 44 24.35 -10.48 -10.53
C HIS A 44 23.19 -10.65 -11.53
N ILE A 45 22.05 -11.12 -11.04
CA ILE A 45 20.81 -11.17 -11.82
C ILE A 45 20.16 -9.78 -11.74
N GLU A 46 20.23 -9.04 -12.84
CA GLU A 46 19.69 -7.68 -12.94
C GLU A 46 18.17 -7.67 -13.14
N GLU A 47 17.63 -8.69 -13.81
CA GLU A 47 16.20 -8.81 -14.11
C GLU A 47 15.59 -10.06 -13.48
N ILE A 48 14.39 -9.90 -12.89
CA ILE A 48 13.65 -11.03 -12.34
C ILE A 48 13.19 -11.93 -13.49
N PRO A 49 13.56 -13.22 -13.52
CA PRO A 49 13.11 -14.12 -14.58
C PRO A 49 11.58 -14.18 -14.66
N SER A 50 11.04 -14.16 -15.87
CA SER A 50 9.60 -14.11 -16.15
C SER A 50 8.79 -15.21 -15.46
N LYS A 51 9.39 -16.39 -15.24
CA LYS A 51 8.79 -17.50 -14.47
C LYS A 51 8.38 -17.16 -13.04
N TYR A 52 8.98 -16.11 -12.45
CA TYR A 52 8.64 -15.61 -11.11
C TYR A 52 7.64 -14.47 -11.11
N ILE A 53 7.33 -13.90 -12.29
CA ILE A 53 6.37 -12.82 -12.45
C ILE A 53 5.01 -13.45 -12.73
N MET A 54 4.19 -13.58 -11.69
CA MET A 54 2.85 -14.10 -11.87
C MET A 54 1.94 -13.09 -12.57
N LYS A 55 1.03 -13.60 -13.40
CA LYS A 55 0.09 -12.77 -14.17
C LYS A 55 -0.64 -11.76 -13.29
N HIS A 56 -1.06 -12.12 -12.08
CA HIS A 56 -1.80 -11.19 -11.21
C HIS A 56 -1.00 -9.97 -10.72
N TRP A 57 0.33 -10.05 -10.73
CA TRP A 57 1.20 -8.89 -10.47
C TRP A 57 1.52 -8.10 -11.74
N SER A 58 1.18 -8.62 -12.92
CA SER A 58 1.32 -7.88 -14.17
C SER A 58 0.16 -6.89 -14.32
N LYS A 59 0.47 -5.66 -14.75
CA LYS A 59 -0.48 -4.56 -15.06
C LYS A 59 -1.62 -5.00 -16.02
N ARG A 60 -1.47 -6.15 -16.67
CA ARG A 60 -2.39 -6.74 -17.66
C ARG A 60 -3.37 -7.79 -17.11
N VAL A 61 -3.41 -8.10 -15.81
CA VAL A 61 -4.42 -9.03 -15.27
C VAL A 61 -5.80 -8.43 -15.10
N LEU A 62 -5.90 -7.13 -14.91
CA LEU A 62 -7.18 -6.47 -15.08
C LEU A 62 -7.42 -6.39 -16.60
N GLN A 63 -8.12 -7.39 -17.15
CA GLN A 63 -9.01 -7.14 -18.29
C GLN A 63 -9.95 -6.04 -17.82
N ARG A 64 -9.52 -4.80 -18.06
CA ARG A 64 -9.91 -3.60 -17.32
C ARG A 64 -11.36 -3.22 -17.53
N GLU A 65 -12.07 -3.96 -18.37
CA GLU A 65 -13.41 -3.62 -18.79
C GLU A 65 -14.40 -4.63 -18.24
N VAL A 66 -14.20 -5.93 -18.40
CA VAL A 66 -15.23 -6.91 -17.97
C VAL A 66 -15.38 -6.97 -16.43
N TYR A 67 -14.29 -6.73 -15.68
CA TYR A 67 -14.26 -6.83 -14.21
C TYR A 67 -13.95 -5.51 -13.50
N ALA A 68 -13.98 -4.37 -14.20
CA ALA A 68 -13.95 -3.08 -13.51
C ALA A 68 -15.11 -2.99 -12.51
N ILE A 69 -14.82 -2.47 -11.33
CA ILE A 69 -15.79 -2.22 -10.25
C ILE A 69 -17.03 -1.53 -10.81
N ASP A 70 -16.85 -0.57 -11.71
CA ASP A 70 -17.95 0.17 -12.32
C ASP A 70 -18.89 -0.70 -13.18
N ASN A 71 -18.39 -1.77 -13.80
CA ASN A 71 -19.20 -2.73 -14.56
C ASN A 71 -19.91 -3.74 -13.66
N MET A 72 -19.35 -4.02 -12.48
CA MET A 72 -19.93 -4.90 -11.47
C MET A 72 -21.10 -4.24 -10.70
N TYR A 73 -21.03 -2.91 -10.48
CA TYR A 73 -22.08 -2.15 -9.77
C TYR A 73 -22.98 -1.32 -10.69
N GLY A 74 -22.85 -1.45 -12.01
CA GLY A 74 -23.76 -0.85 -12.99
C GLY A 74 -23.73 0.67 -13.04
N VAL A 75 -22.64 1.30 -12.61
CA VAL A 75 -22.54 2.77 -12.48
C VAL A 75 -22.21 3.43 -13.81
N ASN A 76 -21.63 2.70 -14.77
CA ASN A 76 -21.22 3.26 -16.06
C ASN A 76 -22.22 2.95 -17.20
N SER A 77 -23.14 3.88 -17.46
CA SER A 77 -24.14 3.87 -18.56
C SER A 77 -23.57 4.16 -19.96
N ARG A 78 -22.26 4.03 -20.17
CA ARG A 78 -21.63 4.31 -21.46
C ARG A 78 -22.14 3.30 -22.51
N PRO A 79 -22.52 3.71 -23.73
CA PRO A 79 -23.11 2.82 -24.73
C PRO A 79 -22.24 1.59 -25.07
N GLU A 80 -20.93 1.74 -25.03
CA GLU A 80 -19.96 0.65 -25.19
C GLU A 80 -20.15 -0.48 -24.15
N ASN A 81 -20.48 -0.15 -22.91
CA ASN A 81 -20.69 -1.14 -21.84
C ASN A 81 -22.01 -1.89 -22.01
N VAL A 82 -23.04 -1.23 -22.54
CA VAL A 82 -24.31 -1.88 -22.90
C VAL A 82 -24.07 -2.93 -23.97
N MET A 83 -23.30 -2.59 -25.01
CA MET A 83 -22.93 -3.53 -26.08
C MET A 83 -22.09 -4.70 -25.55
N LYS A 84 -21.11 -4.44 -24.67
CA LYS A 84 -20.31 -5.50 -24.04
C LYS A 84 -21.17 -6.48 -23.24
N LYS A 85 -22.14 -5.96 -22.46
CA LYS A 85 -23.09 -6.78 -21.70
C LYS A 85 -23.97 -7.63 -22.61
N GLU A 86 -24.48 -7.05 -23.70
CA GLU A 86 -25.30 -7.78 -24.67
C GLU A 86 -24.51 -8.89 -25.36
N ILE A 87 -23.25 -8.65 -25.73
CA ILE A 87 -22.37 -9.68 -26.29
C ILE A 87 -22.19 -10.84 -25.31
N ILE A 88 -21.89 -10.55 -24.04
CA ILE A 88 -21.71 -11.59 -23.01
C ILE A 88 -23.01 -12.39 -22.83
N LYS A 89 -24.16 -11.71 -22.79
CA LYS A 89 -25.47 -12.34 -22.69
C LYS A 89 -25.71 -13.31 -23.84
N ILE A 90 -25.50 -12.88 -25.09
CA ILE A 90 -25.67 -13.73 -26.28
C ILE A 90 -24.73 -14.95 -26.22
N VAL A 91 -23.47 -14.74 -25.86
CA VAL A 91 -22.50 -15.85 -25.73
C VAL A 91 -22.95 -16.86 -24.68
N ASN A 92 -23.44 -16.40 -23.52
CA ASN A 92 -23.96 -17.28 -22.48
C ASN A 92 -25.20 -18.03 -22.95
N GLU A 93 -26.15 -17.37 -23.62
CA GLU A 93 -27.34 -18.02 -24.19
C GLU A 93 -26.94 -19.11 -25.20
N CYS A 94 -25.95 -18.86 -26.06
CA CYS A 94 -25.43 -19.89 -26.96
C CYS A 94 -24.82 -21.07 -26.20
N VAL A 95 -24.01 -20.82 -25.17
CA VAL A 95 -23.40 -21.87 -24.35
C VAL A 95 -24.47 -22.70 -23.63
N ASP A 96 -25.51 -22.06 -23.12
CA ASP A 96 -26.63 -22.74 -22.45
C ASP A 96 -27.42 -23.65 -23.40
N LEU A 97 -27.62 -23.24 -24.66
CA LEU A 97 -28.23 -24.08 -25.69
C LEU A 97 -27.37 -25.32 -26.02
N MET A 98 -26.06 -25.22 -25.88
CA MET A 98 -25.09 -26.30 -26.12
C MET A 98 -24.66 -27.03 -24.83
N ARG A 99 -25.41 -26.89 -23.72
CA ARG A 99 -25.01 -27.40 -22.39
C ARG A 99 -24.61 -28.88 -22.35
N ASN A 100 -25.18 -29.72 -23.23
CA ASN A 100 -24.90 -31.15 -23.32
C ASN A 100 -24.19 -31.55 -24.63
N ASP A 101 -23.78 -30.59 -25.45
CA ASP A 101 -23.10 -30.81 -26.74
C ASP A 101 -21.63 -30.40 -26.64
N ALA A 102 -20.80 -31.33 -26.15
CA ALA A 102 -19.38 -31.09 -25.96
C ALA A 102 -18.64 -30.77 -27.28
N GLU A 103 -19.05 -31.41 -28.38
CA GLU A 103 -18.46 -31.16 -29.70
C GLU A 103 -18.89 -29.77 -30.22
N GLY A 104 -20.17 -29.42 -30.07
CA GLY A 104 -20.69 -28.08 -30.38
C GLY A 104 -19.99 -26.97 -29.60
N LEU A 105 -19.74 -27.18 -28.30
CA LEU A 105 -19.00 -26.23 -27.47
C LEU A 105 -17.56 -26.02 -27.95
N VAL A 106 -16.86 -27.08 -28.37
CA VAL A 106 -15.52 -26.98 -28.94
C VAL A 106 -15.54 -26.20 -30.26
N VAL A 107 -16.50 -26.51 -31.14
CA VAL A 107 -16.65 -25.79 -32.43
C VAL A 107 -16.99 -24.31 -32.20
N PHE A 108 -17.90 -24.01 -31.27
CA PHE A 108 -18.28 -22.64 -30.93
C PHE A 108 -17.13 -21.86 -30.31
N GLY A 109 -16.41 -22.45 -29.36
CA GLY A 109 -15.21 -21.86 -28.77
C GLY A 109 -14.13 -21.58 -29.82
N ASN A 110 -13.92 -22.50 -30.76
CA ASN A 110 -12.99 -22.31 -31.86
C ASN A 110 -13.43 -21.16 -32.80
N LYS A 111 -14.73 -21.01 -33.08
CA LYS A 111 -15.25 -19.88 -33.85
C LYS A 111 -15.00 -18.53 -33.15
N ILE A 112 -15.28 -18.43 -31.85
CA ILE A 112 -14.98 -17.22 -31.06
C ILE A 112 -13.49 -16.91 -31.08
N LYS A 113 -12.65 -17.93 -30.89
CA LYS A 113 -11.19 -17.79 -30.94
C LYS A 113 -10.71 -17.32 -32.32
N GLN A 114 -11.25 -17.89 -33.40
CA GLN A 114 -10.94 -17.49 -34.77
C GLN A 114 -11.36 -16.04 -35.04
N MET A 115 -12.55 -15.63 -34.60
CA MET A 115 -12.98 -14.23 -34.68
C MET A 115 -11.98 -13.32 -33.94
N GLY A 116 -11.54 -13.71 -32.74
CA GLY A 116 -10.49 -12.98 -32.02
C GLY A 116 -9.16 -12.90 -32.78
N CYS A 117 -8.69 -14.01 -33.36
CA CYS A 117 -7.45 -14.05 -34.14
C CYS A 117 -7.54 -13.21 -35.41
N ASN A 118 -8.69 -13.18 -36.09
CA ASN A 118 -8.90 -12.36 -37.29
C ASN A 118 -8.87 -10.86 -36.96
N MET A 119 -9.40 -10.45 -35.80
CA MET A 119 -9.32 -9.06 -35.32
C MET A 119 -7.87 -8.66 -34.98
N LEU A 120 -7.07 -9.60 -34.46
CA LEU A 120 -5.64 -9.42 -34.18
C LEU A 120 -4.73 -9.49 -35.42
N SER A 121 -5.26 -9.92 -36.57
CA SER A 121 -4.49 -10.09 -37.82
C SER A 121 -4.75 -8.98 -38.83
N ASN A 122 -5.87 -8.26 -38.74
CA ASN A 122 -6.16 -7.11 -39.61
C ASN A 122 -5.54 -5.81 -39.08
N ASP A 123 -5.37 -5.70 -37.76
CA ASP A 123 -4.42 -4.77 -37.17
C ASP A 123 -3.18 -5.56 -36.83
N GLY A 124 -2.11 -5.35 -37.61
CA GLY A 124 -0.75 -5.66 -37.21
C GLY A 124 -0.35 -4.78 -36.02
N ALA A 125 -1.06 -4.91 -34.92
CA ALA A 125 -0.75 -4.37 -33.63
C ALA A 125 -1.68 -5.08 -32.66
N LEU A 126 -1.09 -5.94 -31.83
CA LEU A 126 -1.32 -5.74 -30.41
C LEU A 126 -1.29 -4.22 -30.23
N VAL A 127 -2.42 -3.58 -29.96
CA VAL A 127 -2.36 -2.32 -29.23
C VAL A 127 -1.85 -2.73 -27.85
N VAL A 128 -0.53 -3.02 -27.79
CA VAL A 128 0.32 -2.22 -26.93
C VAL A 128 -0.20 -0.84 -27.22
N VAL A 129 -1.08 -0.34 -26.35
CA VAL A 129 -1.08 1.09 -26.11
C VAL A 129 0.33 1.28 -25.58
N ASP A 130 1.25 1.46 -26.53
CA ASP A 130 2.42 2.28 -26.41
C ASP A 130 1.91 3.72 -26.49
N ASP A 131 0.91 4.01 -25.66
CA ASP A 131 0.93 5.27 -24.96
C ASP A 131 2.16 5.10 -24.09
N SER A 132 3.32 5.53 -24.60
CA SER A 132 4.50 5.66 -23.76
C SER A 132 4.00 6.31 -22.46
N ASP A 133 4.32 5.71 -21.32
CA ASP A 133 3.77 6.14 -20.02
C ASP A 133 4.01 7.67 -19.84
N GLU A 134 4.99 8.25 -20.56
CA GLU A 134 5.26 9.69 -20.69
C GLU A 134 4.09 10.51 -21.29
N ALA A 135 3.44 10.06 -22.38
CA ALA A 135 2.40 10.84 -23.07
C ALA A 135 1.13 11.02 -22.21
N VAL A 136 0.74 9.98 -21.46
CA VAL A 136 -0.40 10.01 -20.53
C VAL A 136 -0.08 10.85 -19.30
N VAL A 137 1.18 10.86 -18.86
CA VAL A 137 1.64 11.68 -17.74
C VAL A 137 1.73 13.15 -18.12
N GLU A 138 2.17 13.48 -19.34
CA GLU A 138 2.16 14.86 -19.86
C GLU A 138 0.75 15.42 -20.04
N GLU A 139 -0.22 14.61 -20.51
CA GLU A 139 -1.64 15.02 -20.60
C GLU A 139 -2.26 15.27 -19.22
N LEU A 140 -1.91 14.47 -18.21
CA LEU A 140 -2.42 14.63 -16.84
C LEU A 140 -1.76 15.78 -16.06
N LEU A 141 -0.53 16.16 -16.41
CA LEU A 141 0.27 17.15 -15.67
C LEU A 141 0.44 18.48 -16.41
N GLU A 142 0.01 18.59 -17.68
CA GLU A 142 0.16 19.75 -18.56
C GLU A 142 1.60 20.33 -18.59
N GLN A 143 2.61 19.48 -18.36
CA GLN A 143 4.02 19.87 -18.30
C GLN A 143 4.88 18.87 -19.07
N SER A 144 5.85 19.37 -19.83
CA SER A 144 6.77 18.52 -20.59
C SER A 144 7.88 17.93 -19.73
N MET A 145 8.22 16.65 -19.96
CA MET A 145 9.08 15.82 -19.10
C MET A 145 10.59 16.11 -19.16
N ASN A 146 11.03 17.22 -19.76
CA ASN A 146 12.47 17.53 -19.87
C ASN A 146 12.89 18.79 -19.11
N VAL A 147 12.55 18.85 -17.82
CA VAL A 147 13.11 19.85 -16.90
C VAL A 147 14.11 19.16 -16.00
N GLU A 148 15.38 19.59 -16.02
CA GLU A 148 16.33 19.25 -14.97
C GLU A 148 15.82 19.82 -13.64
N VAL A 149 15.21 18.97 -12.83
CA VAL A 149 14.76 19.34 -11.49
C VAL A 149 15.89 19.08 -10.51
N GLU A 150 16.45 20.14 -9.92
CA GLU A 150 17.35 20.01 -8.79
C GLU A 150 16.55 19.59 -7.54
N VAL A 151 16.53 18.28 -7.26
CA VAL A 151 15.82 17.71 -6.12
C VAL A 151 16.64 17.95 -4.84
N ASN A 152 16.33 19.04 -4.14
CA ASN A 152 16.86 19.29 -2.81
C ASN A 152 16.10 18.48 -1.75
N ASN A 153 16.84 17.86 -0.82
CA ASN A 153 16.24 17.17 0.31
C ASN A 153 15.48 18.21 1.16
N PRO A 154 14.23 17.96 1.60
CA PRO A 154 13.51 18.91 2.43
C PRO A 154 14.31 19.23 3.69
N ASN A 155 14.47 20.51 3.99
CA ASN A 155 15.30 21.00 5.11
C ASN A 155 14.91 20.45 6.48
N ASP A 156 13.69 19.90 6.63
CA ASP A 156 13.14 19.46 7.91
C ASP A 156 12.51 18.06 7.81
N VAL A 157 13.33 17.02 7.94
CA VAL A 157 12.90 15.61 7.93
C VAL A 157 12.59 15.15 9.36
N ARG A 158 11.31 14.99 9.69
CA ARG A 158 10.88 14.36 10.96
C ARG A 158 11.00 12.84 10.89
N THR A 159 12.11 12.30 11.40
CA THR A 159 12.26 10.85 11.60
C THR A 159 11.22 10.31 12.58
N LYS A 160 10.85 9.03 12.40
CA LYS A 160 9.75 8.36 13.10
C LYS A 160 10.18 7.93 14.52
N SER A 161 10.50 8.90 15.38
CA SER A 161 10.77 8.70 16.82
C SER A 161 11.05 10.01 17.58
N CYS A 162 11.11 11.17 16.93
CA CYS A 162 11.32 12.43 17.64
C CYS A 162 10.10 12.73 18.53
N GLY A 163 10.32 12.60 19.85
CA GLY A 163 9.32 12.75 20.89
C GLY A 163 8.66 14.13 20.85
N ASN A 164 7.36 14.13 21.11
CA ASN A 164 6.47 15.30 21.25
C ASN A 164 6.39 16.23 20.04
N LYS A 165 5.57 15.81 19.07
CA LYS A 165 5.09 16.63 17.95
C LYS A 165 3.80 17.33 18.35
N SER A 166 3.76 18.67 18.29
CA SER A 166 2.55 19.28 17.76
C SER A 166 2.48 18.96 16.27
N ARG A 167 1.31 18.49 15.83
CA ARG A 167 0.95 18.26 14.42
C ARG A 167 1.28 19.53 13.63
N LEU A 168 1.80 19.41 12.41
CA LEU A 168 1.88 20.54 11.49
C LEU A 168 0.45 20.98 11.17
N ILE A 169 0.08 22.17 11.63
CA ILE A 169 -1.26 22.74 11.49
C ILE A 169 -1.38 23.31 10.08
N GLY A 170 -2.32 22.78 9.28
CA GLY A 170 -2.56 23.24 7.92
C GLY A 170 -3.15 24.66 7.91
N ALA A 171 -3.11 25.35 6.76
CA ALA A 171 -3.63 26.72 6.65
C ALA A 171 -5.12 26.84 7.03
N ALA A 172 -5.92 25.82 6.74
CA ALA A 172 -7.33 25.74 7.14
C ALA A 172 -7.53 25.60 8.66
N ASP A 173 -6.56 25.00 9.37
CA ASP A 173 -6.60 24.84 10.83
C ASP A 173 -6.12 26.12 11.57
N LYS A 174 -5.63 27.14 10.86
CA LYS A 174 -5.14 28.40 11.47
C LYS A 174 -6.26 29.35 11.89
N VAL A 175 -7.53 29.08 11.55
CA VAL A 175 -8.64 29.98 11.81
C VAL A 175 -9.74 29.28 12.60
N SER A 176 -9.52 29.15 13.91
CA SER A 176 -10.61 29.12 14.89
C SER A 176 -10.03 29.36 16.28
N GLN A 177 -10.34 30.52 16.88
CA GLN A 177 -10.17 30.67 18.32
C GLN A 177 -11.10 29.65 18.97
N LYS A 178 -10.52 28.61 19.60
CA LYS A 178 -11.31 27.61 20.34
C LYS A 178 -12.12 28.35 21.41
N PRO A 179 -13.40 28.00 21.62
CA PRO A 179 -14.21 28.63 22.66
C PRO A 179 -13.53 28.52 24.03
N PRO A 180 -13.74 29.49 24.93
CA PRO A 180 -13.15 29.47 26.27
C PRO A 180 -13.51 28.17 26.98
N LYS A 181 -12.49 27.48 27.51
CA LYS A 181 -12.69 26.20 28.20
C LYS A 181 -13.55 26.41 29.44
N MET A 182 -14.62 25.63 29.57
CA MET A 182 -15.47 25.63 30.75
C MET A 182 -14.67 25.25 32.02
N ALA A 183 -14.94 25.94 33.13
CA ALA A 183 -14.29 25.65 34.40
C ALA A 183 -14.70 24.27 34.91
N ARG A 184 -13.72 23.47 35.34
CA ARG A 184 -13.92 22.12 35.88
C ARG A 184 -13.45 22.05 37.33
N LEU A 185 -14.14 21.26 38.16
CA LEU A 185 -13.73 21.04 39.55
C LEU A 185 -12.46 20.18 39.60
N CYS A 186 -11.37 20.73 40.12
CA CYS A 186 -10.17 19.95 40.39
C CYS A 186 -10.38 19.06 41.61
N ALA A 187 -10.28 17.73 41.45
CA ALA A 187 -10.55 16.79 42.54
C ALA A 187 -9.56 16.90 43.70
N THR A 188 -8.39 17.53 43.50
CA THR A 188 -7.33 17.69 44.50
C THR A 188 -7.50 18.96 45.34
N CYS A 189 -7.63 20.12 44.70
CA CYS A 189 -7.78 21.39 45.42
C CYS A 189 -9.23 21.77 45.72
N LYS A 190 -10.19 21.05 45.11
CA LYS A 190 -11.64 21.25 45.22
C LYS A 190 -12.10 22.64 44.75
N LEU A 191 -11.38 23.24 43.81
CA LEU A 191 -11.72 24.52 43.19
C LEU A 191 -12.09 24.32 41.72
N TYR A 192 -13.01 25.14 41.21
CA TYR A 192 -13.33 25.22 39.78
C TYR A 192 -12.25 26.00 39.05
N VAL A 193 -11.60 25.37 38.08
CA VAL A 193 -10.38 25.88 37.42
C VAL A 193 -10.40 25.54 35.93
N THR A 194 -9.77 26.40 35.12
CA THR A 194 -9.66 26.23 33.66
C THR A 194 -8.23 25.89 33.20
N ASP A 195 -7.26 26.04 34.10
CA ASP A 195 -5.82 26.07 33.82
C ASP A 195 -5.07 24.80 34.28
N HIS A 196 -5.71 23.92 35.09
CA HIS A 196 -5.08 22.68 35.55
C HIS A 196 -6.07 21.53 35.82
N ASP A 197 -5.56 20.33 36.10
CA ASP A 197 -6.28 19.19 36.70
C ASP A 197 -5.57 18.70 37.96
N SER A 198 -6.12 17.65 38.57
CA SER A 198 -5.50 16.92 39.68
C SER A 198 -4.06 16.50 39.41
N LYS A 199 -3.68 16.10 38.18
CA LYS A 199 -2.31 15.65 37.92
C LYS A 199 -1.31 16.81 37.97
N ASN A 200 -1.72 17.98 37.53
CA ASN A 200 -0.89 19.19 37.50
C ASN A 200 -1.27 20.23 38.58
N CYS A 201 -1.95 19.80 39.66
CA CYS A 201 -2.40 20.71 40.71
C CYS A 201 -1.22 21.16 41.59
N LYS A 202 -1.10 22.47 41.84
CA LYS A 202 -0.06 23.05 42.70
C LYS A 202 -0.03 22.43 44.11
N LYS A 203 -1.19 22.10 44.69
CA LYS A 203 -1.25 21.39 45.99
C LYS A 203 -0.59 20.01 45.95
N ILE A 204 -0.59 19.32 44.81
CA ILE A 204 0.17 18.06 44.64
C ILE A 204 1.65 18.34 44.45
N ALA A 205 2.03 19.38 43.71
CA ALA A 205 3.43 19.78 43.56
C ALA A 205 4.04 20.17 44.92
N GLU A 206 3.31 20.92 45.74
CA GLU A 206 3.70 21.30 47.11
C GLU A 206 3.84 20.08 48.03
N LYS A 207 2.89 19.13 47.98
CA LYS A 207 3.00 17.87 48.73
C LYS A 207 4.20 17.04 48.32
N LYS A 208 4.49 16.93 47.02
CA LYS A 208 5.67 16.23 46.49
C LYS A 208 6.96 16.91 46.94
N ALA A 209 7.02 18.25 46.87
CA ALA A 209 8.17 19.01 47.33
C ALA A 209 8.41 18.88 48.84
N ALA A 210 7.33 18.87 49.65
CA ALA A 210 7.40 18.63 51.08
C ALA A 210 7.88 17.20 51.43
N MET A 211 7.44 16.20 50.66
CA MET A 211 7.88 14.81 50.82
C MET A 211 9.37 14.63 50.45
N ALA A 212 9.83 15.27 49.37
CA ALA A 212 11.22 15.23 48.95
C ALA A 212 12.18 15.83 50.00
N ARG A 213 11.76 16.91 50.68
CA ARG A 213 12.54 17.52 51.77
C ARG A 213 12.71 16.61 52.99
N ARG A 214 11.79 15.65 53.21
CA ARG A 214 11.84 14.70 54.33
C ARG A 214 12.70 13.46 54.07
N GLY A 215 12.96 13.10 52.81
CA GLY A 215 13.73 11.91 52.42
C GLY A 215 15.26 12.06 52.42
N GLY A 216 15.79 13.26 52.68
CA GLY A 216 17.22 13.57 52.52
C GLY A 216 18.14 13.43 53.74
N LYS A 217 17.65 12.99 54.91
CA LYS A 217 18.50 12.78 56.10
C LYS A 217 18.73 11.28 56.35
N ARG A 218 19.71 10.68 55.67
CA ARG A 218 20.37 9.45 56.11
C ARG A 218 21.82 9.81 56.40
N THR A 219 22.12 10.02 57.68
CA THR A 219 23.46 10.32 58.21
C THR A 219 24.39 9.14 57.97
N THR A 220 25.40 9.30 57.11
CA THR A 220 26.55 8.39 57.03
C THR A 220 27.47 8.67 58.21
N ILE A 221 27.53 7.74 59.16
CA ILE A 221 28.60 7.67 60.17
C ILE A 221 29.87 7.25 59.41
N LYS A 222 30.90 8.10 59.42
CA LYS A 222 32.26 7.74 59.01
C LYS A 222 32.95 7.14 60.24
N GLU A 223 33.26 5.85 60.21
CA GLU A 223 34.25 5.26 61.10
C GLU A 223 35.66 5.62 60.59
N GLN A 224 36.48 6.19 61.47
CA GLN A 224 37.93 6.33 61.34
C GLN A 224 38.55 5.55 62.50
N GLY A 225 39.63 4.82 62.23
CA GLY A 225 40.54 4.28 63.25
C GLY A 225 40.61 2.76 63.25
#